data_AF-A0A970XEH3-F1
#
_entry.id   AF-A0A970XEH3-F1
#
_cell.length_a   1.000
_cell.length_b   1.000
_cell.length_c   1.000
_cell.angle_alpha   90.00
_cell.angle_beta   90.00
_cell.angle_gamma   90.00
#
_symmetry.space_group_name_H-M   'P 1'
#
loop_
_entity.id
_entity.type
_entity.pdbx_description
1 polymer ?
#
loop_
_entity_poly.entity_id
_entity_poly.type
_entity_poly.pdbx_seq_one_letter_code
_entity_poly.pdbx_strand_id
1 'polypeptide(L)' 'MYKIAVMGGADTVLGFKALGLETHPVGSADEARRVLHNLTTECQDVAIIYIEETLAAGLSAEIDR' A
#
# COMPACT_ATOMS: atom_id res chain seq x y z
N MET A 1 -12.95 -10.92 6.15
CA MET A 1 -13.63 -9.60 6.07
C MET A 1 -12.68 -8.71 5.33
N TYR A 2 -13.11 -8.09 4.23
CA TYR A 2 -12.16 -7.37 3.38
C TYR A 2 -11.62 -6.12 4.08
N LYS A 3 -10.31 -5.94 3.99
CA LYS A 3 -9.53 -4.85 4.55
C LYS A 3 -9.16 -3.86 3.45
N ILE A 4 -8.83 -2.65 3.91
CA ILE A 4 -8.26 -1.59 3.10
C ILE A 4 -6.83 -1.37 3.58
N ALA A 5 -5.87 -1.47 2.65
CA ALA A 5 -4.47 -1.18 2.90
C ALA A 5 -4.13 0.23 2.39
N VAL A 6 -3.19 0.90 3.06
CA VAL A 6 -2.68 2.22 2.67
C VAL A 6 -1.16 2.19 2.65
N MET A 7 -0.56 2.52 1.51
CA MET A 7 0.87 2.63 1.30
C MET A 7 1.27 4.09 1.03
N GLY A 8 2.22 4.61 1.79
CA GLY A 8 2.69 5.98 1.66
C GLY A 8 3.77 6.32 2.67
N GLY A 9 4.21 7.57 2.68
CA GLY A 9 5.16 8.06 3.69
C GLY A 9 4.65 7.86 5.12
N ALA A 10 5.56 7.65 6.07
CA ALA A 10 5.21 7.38 7.48
C ALA A 10 4.29 8.45 8.08
N ASP A 11 4.53 9.72 7.74
CA ASP A 11 3.74 10.86 8.21
C ASP A 11 2.33 10.88 7.58
N THR A 12 2.21 10.42 6.33
CA THR A 12 0.95 10.34 5.58
C THR A 12 0.06 9.22 6.11
N VAL A 13 0.63 8.04 6.37
CA VAL A 13 -0.16 6.85 6.72
C VAL A 13 -0.64 6.85 8.17
N LEU A 14 -0.01 7.61 9.07
CA LEU A 14 -0.32 7.59 10.49
C LEU A 14 -1.80 7.93 10.80
N GLY A 15 -2.40 8.87 10.06
CA GLY A 15 -3.80 9.25 10.20
C GLY A 15 -4.77 8.11 9.85
N PHE A 16 -4.43 7.28 8.88
CA PHE A 16 -5.26 6.15 8.44
C PHE A 16 -5.26 5.01 9.46
N LYS A 17 -4.16 4.84 10.20
CA LYS A 17 -4.08 3.84 11.27
C LYS A 17 -5.08 4.12 12.39
N ALA A 18 -5.27 5.40 12.74
CA ALA A 18 -6.25 5.82 13.73
C ALA A 18 -7.71 5.54 13.29
N LEU A 19 -7.96 5.50 11.98
CA LEU A 19 -9.25 5.17 11.38
C LEU A 19 -9.47 3.65 11.22
N GLY A 20 -8.52 2.82 11.64
CA GLY A 20 -8.62 1.36 11.58
C GLY A 20 -8.26 0.75 10.23
N LEU A 21 -7.61 1.50 9.33
CA LEU A 21 -7.08 0.96 8.09
C LEU A 21 -5.73 0.27 8.33
N GLU A 22 -5.39 -0.67 7.45
CA GLU A 22 -4.09 -1.34 7.49
C GLU A 22 -3.04 -0.46 6.83
N THR A 23 -2.07 0.03 7.59
CA THR A 23 -1.09 1.02 7.10
C THR A 23 0.28 0.42 6.92
N HIS A 24 0.88 0.67 5.77
CA HIS A 24 2.20 0.20 5.37
C HIS A 24 3.08 1.41 5.04
N PRO A 25 3.84 1.95 6.02
CA PRO A 25 4.76 3.05 5.76
C PRO A 25 5.88 2.58 4.84
N VAL A 26 6.07 3.30 3.73
CA VAL A 26 7.09 3.00 2.72
C VAL A 26 7.77 4.29 2.28
N GLY A 27 9.10 4.25 2.12
CA GLY A 27 9.92 5.41 1.80
C GLY A 27 10.44 5.46 0.36
N SER A 28 10.20 4.40 -0.44
CA SER A 28 10.70 4.30 -1.82
C SER A 28 9.82 3.42 -2.68
N ALA A 29 9.90 3.60 -4.01
CA ALA A 29 9.19 2.75 -4.96
C ALA A 29 9.61 1.27 -4.87
N ASP A 30 10.89 0.99 -4.60
CA ASP A 30 11.37 -0.39 -4.46
C ASP A 30 10.78 -1.10 -3.23
N GLU A 31 10.62 -0.36 -2.14
CA GLU A 31 9.96 -0.86 -0.93
C GLU A 31 8.46 -1.06 -1.17
N ALA A 32 7.79 -0.06 -1.75
CA ALA A 32 6.38 -0.13 -2.11
C ALA A 32 6.09 -1.32 -3.03
N ARG A 33 6.98 -1.64 -3.98
CA ARG A 33 6.84 -2.81 -4.86
C ARG A 33 6.80 -4.13 -4.09
N ARG A 34 7.72 -4.30 -3.13
CA ARG A 34 7.77 -5.51 -2.28
C ARG A 34 6.52 -5.63 -1.43
N VAL A 35 6.07 -4.53 -0.85
CA VAL A 35 4.84 -4.50 -0.04
C VAL A 35 3.61 -4.80 -0.90
N LEU A 36 3.48 -4.18 -2.08
CA LEU A 36 2.37 -4.44 -3.00
C LEU A 36 2.31 -5.91 -3.42
N HIS A 37 3.47 -6.50 -3.75
CA HIS A 37 3.55 -7.92 -4.06
C HIS A 37 3.04 -8.77 -2.90
N ASN A 38 3.52 -8.53 -1.68
CA ASN A 38 3.07 -9.29 -0.50
C ASN A 38 1.57 -9.11 -0.22
N LEU A 39 1.04 -7.88 -0.36
CA LEU A 39 -0.38 -7.59 -0.17
C LEU A 39 -1.27 -8.29 -1.20
N THR A 40 -0.77 -8.52 -2.41
CA THR A 40 -1.53 -9.17 -3.49
C THR A 40 -1.37 -10.68 -3.51
N THR A 41 -0.26 -11.23 -3.00
CA THR A 41 -0.01 -12.69 -3.01
C THR A 41 -0.24 -13.37 -1.68
N GLU A 42 0.09 -12.73 -0.56
CA GLU A 42 0.09 -13.35 0.77
C GLU A 42 -1.13 -12.93 1.61
N CYS A 43 -1.68 -11.74 1.38
CA CYS A 43 -2.85 -11.24 2.11
C CYS A 43 -4.16 -11.55 1.38
N GLN A 44 -4.88 -12.59 1.81
CA GLN A 44 -6.14 -13.00 1.19
C GLN A 44 -7.34 -12.05 1.46
N ASP A 45 -7.19 -11.10 2.38
CA ASP A 45 -8.28 -10.26 2.86
C ASP A 45 -8.17 -8.79 2.40
N VAL A 46 -7.23 -8.38 1.56
CA VAL A 46 -7.13 -6.97 1.13
C VAL A 46 -7.90 -6.76 -0.17
N ALA A 47 -8.92 -5.89 -0.15
CA ALA A 47 -9.73 -5.59 -1.34
C ALA A 47 -9.36 -4.27 -2.02
N ILE A 48 -8.87 -3.29 -1.24
CA ILE A 48 -8.53 -1.96 -1.73
C ILE A 48 -7.16 -1.59 -1.18
N ILE A 49 -6.30 -1.07 -2.06
CA ILE A 49 -4.97 -0.57 -1.70
C ILE A 49 -4.89 0.89 -2.16
N TYR A 50 -4.80 1.81 -1.20
CA TYR A 50 -4.47 3.21 -1.47
C TYR A 50 -2.95 3.36 -1.53
N ILE A 51 -2.47 4.08 -2.54
CA ILE A 51 -1.04 4.32 -2.76
C ILE A 51 -0.84 5.80 -3.00
N GLU A 52 0.17 6.39 -2.37
CA GLU A 52 0.61 7.75 -2.68
C GLU A 52 1.06 7.85 -4.15
N GLU A 53 0.61 8.88 -4.87
CA GLU A 53 0.86 9.02 -6.33
C GLU A 53 2.36 9.03 -6.67
N THR A 54 3.19 9.61 -5.79
CA THR A 54 4.64 9.67 -5.94
C THR A 54 5.28 8.27 -6.00
N LEU A 55 4.72 7.31 -5.25
CA LEU A 55 5.13 5.92 -5.26
C LEU A 55 4.51 5.18 -6.44
N ALA A 56 3.22 5.40 -6.69
CA ALA A 56 2.49 4.75 -7.77
C ALA A 56 3.14 4.98 -9.15
N ALA A 57 3.76 6.15 -9.37
CA ALA A 57 4.51 6.45 -10.58
C ALA A 57 5.65 5.44 -10.87
N GLY A 58 6.26 4.85 -9.83
CA GLY A 58 7.30 3.83 -9.94
C GLY A 58 6.79 2.37 -9.90
N LEU A 59 5.48 2.17 -9.78
CA LEU A 59 4.80 0.87 -9.64
C LEU A 59 3.80 0.58 -10.77
N SER A 60 3.83 1.35 -11.86
CA SER A 60 2.86 1.21 -12.96
C SER A 60 2.81 -0.21 -13.53
N ALA A 61 3.96 -0.85 -13.71
CA ALA A 61 4.04 -2.22 -14.22
C ALA A 61 3.37 -3.24 -13.30
N GLU A 62 3.39 -3.04 -11.98
CA GLU A 62 2.74 -3.90 -11.00
C GLU A 62 1.25 -3.60 -10.85
N ILE A 63 0.84 -2.34 -11.04
CA ILE A 63 -0.57 -1.90 -10.96
C ILE A 63 -1.36 -2.33 -12.20
N ASP A 64 -0.74 -2.27 -13.38
CA ASP A 64 -1.39 -2.61 -14.67
C ASP A 64 -1.49 -4.14 -14.92
N ARG A 65 -0.98 -4.96 -14.01
CA ARG A 65 -0.93 -6.42 -14.12
C ARG A 65 -2.25 -7.10 -13.75
#